data_AF-A0A7H9ARA4-F1
#
_entry.id   AF-A0A7H9ARA4-F1
#
_cell.length_a   1.000
_cell.length_b   1.000
_cell.length_c   1.000
_cell.angle_alpha   90.00
_cell.angle_beta   90.00
_cell.angle_gamma   90.00
#
_symmetry.space_group_name_H-M   'P 1'
#
loop_
_entity.id
_entity.type
_entity.pdbx_description
1 polymer ?
#
loop_
_entity_poly.entity_id
_entity_poly.type
_entity_poly.pdbx_seq_one_letter_code
_entity_poly.pdbx_strand_id
1 'polypeptide(L)'
;MKAKSILFIVGVVVLLFFLFRACAWFVRQKVEDSISEITTAKKEFDYRDINFSMGEYAIILDDKNPPILIDDPDVLEANKDKIKMRISWMSYLPGEGAGPSGLRLFKNNTLIKAKLARKFKVFEMGNIREYGRPVELKSIYEPRIVYERQKDSLAKNNKVFISRETKVNAEGHEYRFTLKCPPILVSERDSTFNDHEYGKAFAERIKTGLADFSGFKTNSNTSHSAEPNPILSINKGGASRYLRNTETNSILSLRGYTFYGAQLTFFCTKEFYEQVQKHDFSPAFIRAGVSKENIKSLIREKIGSDNNEVTLDAVFESMFPANFKVGHRYEQKYELRYFELVEDL
;
A
#
# COMPACT_ATOMS: atom_id res chain seq x y z
N MET A 1 58.59 14.75 11.83
CA MET A 1 58.11 14.03 10.63
C MET A 1 59.03 14.39 9.47
N LYS A 2 59.71 13.43 8.83
CA LYS A 2 60.73 13.73 7.79
C LYS A 2 60.06 14.42 6.59
N ALA A 3 60.67 15.44 6.01
CA ALA A 3 60.10 16.24 4.91
C ALA A 3 59.56 15.38 3.74
N LYS A 4 60.17 14.22 3.49
CA LYS A 4 59.71 13.22 2.50
C LYS A 4 58.32 12.63 2.82
N SER A 5 57.97 12.46 4.10
CA SER A 5 56.68 11.95 4.54
C SER A 5 55.57 12.99 4.36
N ILE A 6 55.86 14.28 4.52
CA ILE A 6 54.89 15.36 4.29
C ILE A 6 54.57 15.47 2.79
N LEU A 7 55.59 15.42 1.93
CA LEU A 7 55.41 15.47 0.48
C LEU A 7 54.58 14.29 -0.04
N PHE A 8 54.79 13.09 0.51
CA PHE A 8 54.01 11.91 0.18
C PHE A 8 52.53 12.04 0.57
N ILE A 9 52.25 12.53 1.79
CA ILE A 9 50.87 12.73 2.28
C ILE A 9 50.13 13.77 1.42
N VAL A 10 50.78 14.89 1.09
CA VAL A 10 50.19 15.92 0.22
C VAL A 10 49.91 15.36 -1.18
N GLY A 11 50.84 14.57 -1.74
CA GLY A 11 50.64 13.89 -3.02
C GLY A 11 49.42 12.96 -3.04
N VAL A 12 49.24 12.17 -1.98
CA VAL A 12 48.07 11.27 -1.83
C VAL A 12 46.77 12.06 -1.71
N VAL A 13 46.74 13.14 -0.93
CA VAL A 13 45.53 13.97 -0.76
C VAL A 13 45.15 14.65 -2.08
N VAL A 14 46.12 15.17 -2.83
CA VAL A 14 45.87 15.77 -4.15
C VAL A 14 45.36 14.71 -5.14
N LEU A 15 45.95 13.52 -5.15
CA LEU A 15 45.48 12.42 -5.99
C LEU A 15 44.04 12.01 -5.66
N LEU A 16 43.71 11.90 -4.36
CA LEU A 16 42.35 11.61 -3.90
C LEU A 16 41.37 12.72 -4.29
N PHE A 17 41.77 13.98 -4.24
CA PHE A 17 40.94 15.10 -4.70
C PHE A 17 40.66 15.03 -6.21
N PHE A 18 41.67 14.69 -7.02
CA PHE A 18 41.48 14.49 -8.46
C PHE A 18 40.63 13.26 -8.78
N LEU A 19 40.81 12.14 -8.07
CA LEU A 19 39.96 10.95 -8.17
C LEU A 19 38.52 11.26 -7.79
N PHE A 20 38.30 12.01 -6.70
CA PHE A 20 36.97 12.44 -6.29
C PHE A 20 36.32 13.34 -7.34
N ARG A 21 37.07 14.29 -7.92
CA ARG A 21 36.55 15.14 -9.01
C ARG A 21 36.25 14.36 -10.28
N ALA A 22 37.10 13.41 -10.66
CA ALA A 22 36.88 12.55 -11.82
C ALA A 22 35.65 11.64 -11.63
N CYS A 23 35.50 11.02 -10.45
CA CYS A 23 34.32 10.23 -10.11
C CYS A 23 33.06 11.10 -10.05
N ALA A 24 33.11 12.29 -9.43
CA ALA A 24 31.97 13.20 -9.38
C ALA A 24 31.56 13.69 -10.78
N TRP A 25 32.53 13.96 -11.65
CA TRP A 25 32.28 14.34 -13.05
C TRP A 25 31.72 13.18 -13.87
N PHE A 26 32.27 11.96 -13.72
CA PHE A 26 31.79 10.77 -14.42
C PHE A 26 30.38 10.36 -13.96
N VAL A 27 30.10 10.41 -12.66
CA VAL A 27 28.74 10.21 -12.12
C VAL A 27 27.81 11.28 -12.68
N ARG A 28 28.23 12.55 -12.72
CA ARG A 28 27.43 13.62 -13.31
C ARG A 28 27.14 13.41 -14.79
N GLN A 29 28.12 12.97 -15.59
CA GLN A 29 27.91 12.67 -17.01
C GLN A 29 27.02 11.44 -17.23
N LYS A 30 27.28 10.31 -16.56
CA LYS A 30 26.44 9.11 -16.66
C LYS A 30 25.00 9.41 -16.23
N VAL A 31 24.84 10.22 -15.19
CA VAL A 31 23.53 10.70 -14.73
C VAL A 31 22.93 11.65 -15.76
N GLU A 32 23.67 12.61 -16.32
CA GLU A 32 23.18 13.51 -17.39
C GLU A 32 22.80 12.76 -18.67
N ASP A 33 23.54 11.73 -19.08
CA ASP A 33 23.28 10.93 -20.29
C ASP A 33 22.05 10.03 -20.10
N SER A 34 21.96 9.31 -18.99
CA SER A 34 20.75 8.54 -18.64
C SER A 34 19.53 9.44 -18.40
N ILE A 35 19.74 10.65 -17.86
CA ILE A 35 18.71 11.69 -17.76
C ILE A 35 18.38 12.24 -19.15
N SER A 36 19.34 12.38 -20.07
CA SER A 36 19.10 12.88 -21.43
C SER A 36 18.20 11.91 -22.19
N GLU A 37 18.40 10.60 -22.08
CA GLU A 37 17.50 9.60 -22.66
C GLU A 37 16.10 9.66 -22.03
N ILE A 38 15.99 9.84 -20.70
CA ILE A 38 14.71 10.00 -20.00
C ILE A 38 14.01 11.35 -20.31
N THR A 39 14.78 12.43 -20.51
CA THR A 39 14.26 13.79 -20.76
C THR A 39 13.99 14.07 -22.23
N THR A 40 14.67 13.39 -23.16
CA THR A 40 14.41 13.48 -24.60
C THR A 40 13.19 12.63 -24.98
N ALA A 41 12.93 11.54 -24.26
CA ALA A 41 11.72 10.72 -24.44
C ALA A 41 10.42 11.39 -23.92
N LYS A 42 10.50 12.42 -23.06
CA LYS A 42 9.33 13.19 -22.57
C LYS A 42 9.41 14.63 -23.05
N LYS A 43 9.07 14.80 -24.34
CA LYS A 43 8.82 16.08 -25.03
C LYS A 43 8.07 17.08 -24.14
N GLU A 44 8.30 18.35 -24.42
CA GLU A 44 7.52 19.48 -23.90
C GLU A 44 6.03 19.15 -23.83
N PHE A 45 5.35 19.70 -22.82
CA PHE A 45 3.90 19.54 -22.76
C PHE A 45 3.31 20.40 -23.87
N ASP A 46 3.17 19.77 -25.03
CA ASP A 46 2.80 20.47 -26.24
C ASP A 46 1.29 20.44 -26.41
N TYR A 47 0.71 21.60 -26.69
CA TYR A 47 -0.71 21.77 -27.00
C TYR A 47 -0.93 22.04 -28.48
N ARG A 48 0.12 22.11 -29.31
CA ARG A 48 0.03 22.51 -30.72
C ARG A 48 -1.00 21.71 -31.51
N ASP A 49 -1.17 20.43 -31.21
CA ASP A 49 -2.13 19.53 -31.85
C ASP A 49 -3.58 19.63 -31.29
N ILE A 50 -3.79 20.43 -30.24
CA ILE A 50 -5.10 20.61 -29.60
C ILE A 50 -5.71 21.90 -30.10
N ASN A 51 -6.89 21.81 -30.71
CA ASN A 51 -7.69 22.98 -31.05
C ASN A 51 -8.66 23.28 -29.89
N PHE A 52 -8.40 24.34 -29.12
CA PHE A 52 -9.23 24.69 -27.97
C PHE A 52 -10.60 25.24 -28.38
N SER A 53 -10.72 25.77 -29.59
CA SER A 53 -12.01 26.21 -30.16
C SER A 53 -12.96 25.05 -30.52
N MET A 54 -12.47 23.79 -30.54
CA MET A 54 -13.24 22.60 -30.91
C MET A 54 -13.47 21.67 -29.70
N GLY A 55 -14.17 22.19 -28.68
CA GLY A 55 -14.69 21.40 -27.55
C GLY A 55 -14.63 22.14 -26.21
N GLU A 56 -15.18 21.51 -25.17
CA GLU A 56 -15.17 22.05 -23.81
C GLU A 56 -13.84 21.68 -23.13
N TYR A 57 -12.82 22.51 -23.34
CA TYR A 57 -11.51 22.35 -22.71
C TYR A 57 -11.37 23.22 -21.48
N ALA A 58 -10.62 22.72 -20.51
CA ALA A 58 -10.26 23.47 -19.32
C ALA A 58 -8.83 23.15 -18.87
N ILE A 59 -8.11 24.16 -18.44
CA ILE A 59 -6.80 24.04 -17.80
C ILE A 59 -6.95 24.37 -16.33
N ILE A 60 -6.47 23.48 -15.46
CA ILE A 60 -6.27 23.78 -14.04
C ILE A 60 -4.76 23.93 -13.78
N LEU A 61 -4.38 25.11 -13.31
CA LEU A 61 -3.05 25.43 -12.80
C LEU A 61 -3.02 25.20 -11.30
N ASP A 62 -2.31 24.16 -10.91
CA ASP A 62 -2.11 23.71 -9.52
C ASP A 62 -0.68 24.03 -9.11
N ASP A 63 -0.36 25.32 -9.09
CA ASP A 63 0.97 25.84 -8.74
C ASP A 63 0.94 26.87 -7.61
N LYS A 64 -0.25 27.30 -7.21
CA LYS A 64 -0.55 28.17 -6.08
C LYS A 64 -1.76 27.61 -5.32
N ASN A 65 -2.02 28.18 -4.14
CA ASN A 65 -3.20 27.87 -3.34
C ASN A 65 -4.06 29.15 -3.19
N PRO A 66 -5.33 29.17 -3.63
CA PRO A 66 -6.03 28.09 -4.34
C PRO A 66 -5.49 27.86 -5.77
N PRO A 67 -5.60 26.65 -6.32
CA PRO A 67 -5.44 26.40 -7.75
C PRO A 67 -6.45 27.21 -8.57
N ILE A 68 -6.15 27.44 -9.85
CA ILE A 68 -7.01 28.23 -10.74
C ILE A 68 -7.43 27.46 -11.98
N LEU A 69 -8.68 27.64 -12.39
CA LEU A 69 -9.31 27.12 -13.60
C LEU A 69 -9.34 28.17 -14.70
N ILE A 70 -8.95 27.78 -15.91
CA ILE A 70 -9.08 28.54 -17.14
C ILE A 70 -9.84 27.68 -18.15
N ASP A 71 -11.05 28.08 -18.50
CA ASP A 71 -11.95 27.36 -19.42
C ASP A 71 -12.53 28.25 -20.52
N ASP A 72 -12.08 29.51 -20.62
CA ASP A 72 -12.39 30.41 -21.73
C ASP A 72 -11.63 29.96 -23.00
N PRO A 73 -12.34 29.55 -24.08
CA PRO A 73 -11.70 29.05 -25.29
C PRO A 73 -10.79 30.07 -25.97
N ASP A 74 -11.14 31.36 -25.96
CA ASP A 74 -10.37 32.42 -26.61
C ASP A 74 -9.07 32.67 -25.84
N VAL A 75 -9.14 32.67 -24.51
CA VAL A 75 -7.96 32.79 -23.65
C VAL A 75 -7.03 31.60 -23.82
N LEU A 76 -7.57 30.37 -23.88
CA LEU A 76 -6.79 29.15 -24.06
C LEU A 76 -6.07 29.15 -25.43
N GLU A 77 -6.78 29.50 -26.51
CA GLU A 77 -6.20 29.54 -27.85
C GLU A 77 -5.14 30.65 -27.98
N ALA A 78 -5.39 31.85 -27.45
CA ALA A 78 -4.46 32.98 -27.49
C ALA A 78 -3.17 32.76 -26.68
N ASN A 79 -3.18 31.82 -25.74
CA ASN A 79 -2.03 31.53 -24.86
C ASN A 79 -1.39 30.16 -25.09
N LYS A 80 -1.94 29.35 -26.00
CA LYS A 80 -1.49 27.99 -26.33
C LYS A 80 0.02 27.85 -26.52
N ASP A 81 0.65 28.72 -27.31
CA ASP A 81 2.10 28.66 -27.60
C ASP A 81 2.99 29.25 -26.48
N LYS A 82 2.37 29.93 -25.51
CA LYS A 82 3.07 30.55 -24.37
C LYS A 82 3.20 29.59 -23.18
N ILE A 83 2.45 28.49 -23.17
CA ILE A 83 2.51 27.50 -22.08
C ILE A 83 3.71 26.58 -22.31
N LYS A 84 4.76 26.74 -21.51
CA LYS A 84 5.98 25.93 -21.60
C LYS A 84 6.34 25.29 -20.27
N MET A 85 6.45 23.96 -20.28
CA MET A 85 6.75 23.18 -19.08
C MET A 85 7.83 22.13 -19.32
N ARG A 86 8.94 22.27 -18.60
CA ARG A 86 10.04 21.29 -18.57
C ARG A 86 10.33 20.88 -17.12
N ILE A 87 10.17 19.60 -16.82
CA ILE A 87 10.43 19.04 -15.48
C ILE A 87 11.93 19.11 -15.20
N SER A 88 12.30 19.55 -14.00
CA SER A 88 13.69 19.48 -13.53
C SER A 88 13.98 18.05 -13.08
N TRP A 89 15.18 17.54 -13.40
CA TRP A 89 15.63 16.24 -12.91
C TRP A 89 15.63 16.15 -11.38
N MET A 90 15.78 17.29 -10.69
CA MET A 90 15.69 17.38 -9.23
C MET A 90 14.31 16.96 -8.69
N SER A 91 13.27 16.93 -9.54
CA SER A 91 11.95 16.43 -9.15
C SER A 91 11.91 14.91 -8.90
N TYR A 92 12.93 14.16 -9.32
CA TYR A 92 13.03 12.71 -9.11
C TYR A 92 13.86 12.34 -7.88
N LEU A 93 14.55 13.30 -7.26
CA LEU A 93 15.28 13.02 -6.03
C LEU A 93 14.32 12.88 -4.85
N PRO A 94 14.49 11.85 -4.00
CA PRO A 94 13.76 11.76 -2.74
C PRO A 94 14.16 12.96 -1.87
N GLY A 95 13.17 13.73 -1.44
CA GLY A 95 13.39 14.90 -0.59
C GLY A 95 12.09 15.33 0.06
N GLU A 96 12.20 15.99 1.21
CA GLU A 96 11.09 16.68 1.86
C GLU A 96 10.82 18.01 1.11
N GLY A 97 9.56 18.34 0.87
CA GLY A 97 9.18 19.52 0.12
C GLY A 97 7.70 19.49 -0.27
N ALA A 98 7.22 20.60 -0.85
CA ALA A 98 5.86 20.71 -1.33
C ALA A 98 5.50 19.57 -2.30
N GLY A 99 4.22 19.17 -2.28
CA GLY A 99 3.68 18.18 -3.21
C GLY A 99 3.91 18.59 -4.67
N PRO A 100 3.82 17.63 -5.61
CA PRO A 100 3.97 17.93 -7.02
C PRO A 100 2.89 18.93 -7.48
N SER A 101 3.33 20.01 -8.11
CA SER A 101 2.50 21.08 -8.69
C SER A 101 2.58 21.06 -10.22
N GLY A 102 1.69 21.76 -10.90
CA GLY A 102 1.78 21.92 -12.35
C GLY A 102 0.43 22.16 -13.01
N LEU A 103 0.18 21.44 -14.11
CA LEU A 103 -0.96 21.71 -14.99
C LEU A 103 -1.73 20.42 -15.30
N ARG A 104 -3.05 20.52 -15.27
CA ARG A 104 -3.98 19.47 -15.71
C ARG A 104 -4.91 20.01 -16.79
N LEU A 105 -4.97 19.33 -17.93
CA LEU A 105 -5.82 19.63 -19.06
C LEU A 105 -7.00 18.65 -19.08
N PHE A 106 -8.20 19.22 -19.12
CA PHE A 106 -9.46 18.52 -19.16
C PHE A 106 -10.15 18.76 -20.50
N LYS A 107 -10.92 17.77 -20.93
CA LYS A 107 -11.91 17.87 -22.01
C LYS A 107 -13.21 17.25 -21.52
N ASN A 108 -14.33 17.99 -21.62
CA ASN A 108 -15.62 17.57 -21.09
C ASN A 108 -15.49 17.09 -19.63
N ASN A 109 -14.85 17.90 -18.79
CA ASN A 109 -14.57 17.64 -17.36
C ASN A 109 -13.75 16.39 -17.03
N THR A 110 -13.22 15.70 -18.04
CA THR A 110 -12.38 14.51 -17.91
C THR A 110 -10.92 14.86 -18.16
N LEU A 111 -10.02 14.41 -17.28
CA LEU A 111 -8.59 14.64 -17.43
C LEU A 111 -8.06 13.92 -18.68
N ILE A 112 -7.50 14.66 -19.63
CA ILE A 112 -6.87 14.10 -20.84
C ILE A 112 -5.35 14.16 -20.80
N LYS A 113 -4.77 15.12 -20.07
CA LYS A 113 -3.32 15.30 -20.01
C LYS A 113 -2.93 16.00 -18.70
N ALA A 114 -1.84 15.58 -18.06
CA ALA A 114 -1.31 16.26 -16.87
C ALA A 114 0.22 16.32 -16.90
N LYS A 115 0.78 17.41 -16.39
CA LYS A 115 2.22 17.53 -16.11
C LYS A 115 2.42 18.12 -14.74
N LEU A 116 2.79 17.26 -13.81
CA LEU A 116 3.01 17.58 -12.41
C LEU A 116 4.46 17.27 -12.04
N ALA A 117 5.10 18.15 -11.29
CA ALA A 117 6.45 17.96 -10.78
C ALA A 117 6.66 18.76 -9.49
N ARG A 118 7.61 18.32 -8.67
CA ARG A 118 8.03 19.09 -7.49
C ARG A 118 8.90 20.28 -7.87
N LYS A 119 9.66 20.14 -8.96
CA LYS A 119 10.53 21.17 -9.51
C LYS A 119 10.47 21.20 -11.03
N PHE A 120 10.33 22.39 -11.58
CA PHE A 120 10.42 22.64 -13.02
C PHE A 120 11.73 23.34 -13.35
N LYS A 121 12.32 22.97 -14.48
CA LYS A 121 13.40 23.72 -15.13
C LYS A 121 12.85 24.92 -15.90
N VAL A 122 11.68 24.75 -16.52
CA VAL A 122 10.91 25.81 -17.20
C VAL A 122 9.45 25.66 -16.81
N PHE A 123 8.82 26.75 -16.40
CA PHE A 123 7.40 26.81 -16.03
C PHE A 123 6.84 28.19 -16.40
N GLU A 124 6.51 28.35 -17.68
CA GLU A 124 5.99 29.59 -18.26
C GLU A 124 4.52 29.40 -18.64
N MET A 125 3.68 30.39 -18.33
CA MET A 125 2.23 30.34 -18.51
C MET A 125 1.67 31.59 -19.22
N GLY A 126 2.53 32.47 -19.72
CA GLY A 126 2.10 33.80 -20.21
C GLY A 126 1.29 34.57 -19.16
N ASN A 127 0.26 35.28 -19.60
CA ASN A 127 -0.70 35.98 -18.74
C ASN A 127 -1.99 35.18 -18.48
N ILE A 128 -2.02 33.88 -18.81
CA ILE A 128 -3.23 33.05 -18.71
C ILE A 128 -3.80 33.01 -17.27
N ARG A 129 -2.95 33.24 -16.27
CA ARG A 129 -3.30 33.26 -14.85
C ARG A 129 -4.29 34.37 -14.50
N GLU A 130 -4.28 35.48 -15.22
CA GLU A 130 -5.12 36.64 -14.97
C GLU A 130 -6.60 36.35 -15.26
N TYR A 131 -6.86 35.30 -16.05
CA TYR A 131 -8.20 34.85 -16.43
C TYR A 131 -8.67 33.65 -15.59
N GLY A 132 -7.89 33.25 -14.59
CA GLY A 132 -8.17 32.08 -13.78
C GLY A 132 -9.22 32.32 -12.71
N ARG A 133 -10.16 31.38 -12.55
CA ARG A 133 -11.11 31.34 -11.44
C ARG A 133 -10.63 30.36 -10.36
N PRO A 134 -10.74 30.69 -9.06
CA PRO A 134 -10.27 29.81 -8.00
C PRO A 134 -11.06 28.49 -7.99
N VAL A 135 -10.35 27.38 -7.74
CA VAL A 135 -10.95 26.07 -7.51
C VAL A 135 -10.40 25.46 -6.23
N GLU A 136 -11.18 24.57 -5.63
CA GLU A 136 -10.77 23.80 -4.46
C GLU A 136 -10.46 22.35 -4.85
N LEU A 137 -9.33 21.82 -4.39
CA LEU A 137 -9.01 20.40 -4.54
C LEU A 137 -9.70 19.61 -3.42
N LYS A 138 -10.63 18.74 -3.81
CA LYS A 138 -11.34 17.83 -2.90
C LYS A 138 -10.96 16.38 -3.16
N SER A 139 -11.13 15.56 -2.13
CA SER A 139 -10.89 14.12 -2.19
C SER A 139 -11.92 13.35 -1.38
N ILE A 140 -12.43 12.26 -1.94
CA ILE A 140 -13.25 11.29 -1.23
C ILE A 140 -12.49 9.97 -1.11
N TYR A 141 -12.69 9.27 0.02
CA TYR A 141 -12.08 7.98 0.33
C TYR A 141 -13.13 7.07 0.94
N GLU A 142 -13.91 6.42 0.09
CA GLU A 142 -15.13 5.73 0.48
C GLU A 142 -15.23 4.30 -0.07
N PRO A 143 -16.01 3.41 0.56
CA PRO A 143 -16.32 2.10 0.00
C PRO A 143 -17.05 2.19 -1.34
N ARG A 144 -17.00 1.12 -2.14
CA ARG A 144 -17.49 1.08 -3.53
C ARG A 144 -18.84 1.75 -3.76
N ILE A 145 -19.88 1.33 -3.04
CA ILE A 145 -21.26 1.79 -3.29
C ILE A 145 -21.36 3.32 -3.13
N VAL A 146 -20.73 3.86 -2.10
CA VAL A 146 -20.73 5.30 -1.83
C VAL A 146 -19.85 6.02 -2.86
N TYR A 147 -18.68 5.45 -3.18
CA TYR A 147 -17.74 5.96 -4.17
C TYR A 147 -18.36 6.06 -5.58
N GLU A 148 -18.96 4.99 -6.10
CA GLU A 148 -19.57 4.96 -7.44
C GLU A 148 -20.72 5.97 -7.51
N ARG A 149 -21.58 6.03 -6.48
CA ARG A 149 -22.66 7.03 -6.41
C ARG A 149 -22.14 8.47 -6.43
N GLN A 150 -21.10 8.77 -5.66
CA GLN A 150 -20.49 10.10 -5.64
C GLN A 150 -19.80 10.42 -6.96
N LYS A 151 -19.06 9.47 -7.55
CA LYS A 151 -18.45 9.60 -8.87
C LYS A 151 -19.48 9.95 -9.94
N ASP A 152 -20.59 9.21 -10.00
CA ASP A 152 -21.65 9.44 -10.99
C ASP A 152 -22.37 10.79 -10.77
N SER A 153 -22.54 11.19 -9.51
CA SER A 153 -23.10 12.51 -9.17
C SER A 153 -22.17 13.64 -9.59
N LEU A 154 -20.87 13.51 -9.34
CA LEU A 154 -19.86 14.52 -9.65
C LEU A 154 -19.60 14.63 -11.15
N ALA A 155 -19.63 13.52 -11.88
CA ALA A 155 -19.46 13.51 -13.34
C ALA A 155 -20.58 14.28 -14.09
N LYS A 156 -21.74 14.47 -13.46
CA LYS A 156 -22.86 15.27 -14.01
C LYS A 156 -22.77 16.75 -13.66
N ASN A 157 -21.87 17.14 -12.74
CA ASN A 157 -21.70 18.51 -12.32
C ASN A 157 -20.71 19.22 -13.26
N ASN A 158 -21.16 20.27 -13.94
CA ASN A 158 -20.33 21.04 -14.86
C ASN A 158 -19.24 21.87 -14.16
N LYS A 159 -19.31 22.03 -12.84
CA LYS A 159 -18.32 22.75 -12.01
C LYS A 159 -17.21 21.86 -11.47
N VAL A 160 -17.22 20.57 -11.80
CA VAL A 160 -16.32 19.56 -11.23
C VAL A 160 -15.41 18.98 -12.30
N PHE A 161 -14.11 18.89 -11.98
CA PHE A 161 -13.06 18.38 -12.86
C PHE A 161 -12.34 17.20 -12.22
N ILE A 162 -12.59 15.98 -12.70
CA ILE A 162 -12.08 14.74 -12.09
C ILE A 162 -10.61 14.54 -12.47
N SER A 163 -9.72 14.72 -11.49
CA SER A 163 -8.27 14.66 -11.68
C SER A 163 -7.67 13.28 -11.44
N ARG A 164 -8.33 12.44 -10.63
CA ARG A 164 -7.91 11.07 -10.34
C ARG A 164 -9.12 10.26 -9.94
N GLU A 165 -9.24 9.07 -10.49
CA GLU A 165 -10.21 8.06 -10.08
C GLU A 165 -9.49 6.73 -9.84
N THR A 166 -9.83 6.08 -8.75
CA THR A 166 -9.38 4.70 -8.52
C THR A 166 -10.28 3.77 -9.31
N LYS A 167 -9.67 2.89 -10.11
CA LYS A 167 -10.43 1.87 -10.84
C LYS A 167 -11.03 0.88 -9.84
N VAL A 168 -12.35 0.71 -9.92
CA VAL A 168 -13.09 -0.26 -9.11
C VAL A 168 -12.81 -1.68 -9.62
N ASN A 169 -12.66 -2.63 -8.70
CA ASN A 169 -12.51 -4.04 -9.07
C ASN A 169 -13.83 -4.57 -9.64
N ALA A 170 -13.85 -4.90 -10.92
CA ALA A 170 -15.06 -5.40 -11.60
C ALA A 170 -15.60 -6.70 -10.94
N GLU A 171 -14.72 -7.53 -10.37
CA GLU A 171 -15.07 -8.79 -9.71
C GLU A 171 -15.49 -8.60 -8.24
N GLY A 172 -15.47 -7.37 -7.70
CA GLY A 172 -15.93 -7.08 -6.34
C GLY A 172 -15.02 -7.59 -5.22
N HIS A 173 -13.77 -7.95 -5.54
CA HIS A 173 -12.78 -8.33 -4.53
C HIS A 173 -12.18 -7.09 -3.91
N GLU A 174 -12.73 -6.75 -2.75
CA GLU A 174 -12.52 -5.47 -2.05
C GLU A 174 -12.38 -5.69 -0.55
N TYR A 175 -12.58 -6.93 -0.09
CA TYR A 175 -12.59 -7.28 1.31
C TYR A 175 -11.30 -8.01 1.66
N ARG A 176 -10.71 -7.66 2.79
CA ARG A 176 -9.57 -8.37 3.36
C ARG A 176 -9.87 -8.74 4.79
N PHE A 177 -9.59 -9.99 5.15
CA PHE A 177 -9.69 -10.44 6.53
C PHE A 177 -8.65 -11.51 6.80
N THR A 178 -8.49 -11.85 8.08
CA THR A 178 -7.61 -12.93 8.52
C THR A 178 -8.43 -13.98 9.24
N LEU A 179 -8.30 -15.25 8.87
CA LEU A 179 -8.75 -16.37 9.69
C LEU A 179 -7.60 -16.76 10.63
N LYS A 180 -7.80 -16.54 11.93
CA LYS A 180 -6.87 -16.96 12.98
C LYS A 180 -7.18 -18.40 13.33
N CYS A 181 -6.18 -19.26 13.20
CA CYS A 181 -6.32 -20.68 13.45
C CYS A 181 -6.02 -20.98 14.93
N PRO A 182 -6.64 -22.02 15.51
CA PRO A 182 -6.20 -22.57 16.77
C PRO A 182 -4.71 -22.93 16.71
N PRO A 183 -3.93 -22.58 17.74
CA PRO A 183 -2.52 -22.92 17.77
C PRO A 183 -2.29 -24.37 18.20
N ILE A 184 -1.11 -24.90 17.88
CA ILE A 184 -0.63 -26.19 18.36
C ILE A 184 0.63 -26.04 19.19
N LEU A 185 0.84 -26.98 20.12
CA LEU A 185 2.06 -27.08 20.93
C LEU A 185 2.76 -28.38 20.61
N VAL A 186 4.04 -28.28 20.25
CA VAL A 186 4.87 -29.41 19.84
C VAL A 186 6.06 -29.53 20.77
N SER A 187 6.40 -30.75 21.18
CA SER A 187 7.60 -31.02 21.97
C SER A 187 8.85 -30.77 21.13
N GLU A 188 9.84 -30.06 21.68
CA GLU A 188 11.16 -29.90 21.05
C GLU A 188 11.90 -31.24 20.87
N ARG A 189 11.45 -32.29 21.58
CA ARG A 189 11.98 -33.65 21.44
C ARG A 189 11.27 -34.48 20.36
N ASP A 190 10.19 -33.96 19.78
CA ASP A 190 9.49 -34.62 18.68
C ASP A 190 10.26 -34.38 17.38
N SER A 191 11.19 -35.29 17.07
CA SER A 191 11.98 -35.25 15.84
C SER A 191 11.17 -35.63 14.58
N THR A 192 9.92 -36.06 14.73
CA THR A 192 9.06 -36.46 13.63
C THR A 192 8.15 -35.34 13.15
N PHE A 193 7.98 -34.28 13.95
CA PHE A 193 7.16 -33.14 13.57
C PHE A 193 7.86 -32.23 12.55
N ASN A 194 7.29 -32.13 11.36
CA ASN A 194 7.71 -31.22 10.32
C ASN A 194 6.69 -30.08 10.17
N ASP A 195 7.08 -28.87 10.58
CA ASP A 195 6.20 -27.69 10.60
C ASP A 195 5.78 -27.24 9.19
N HIS A 196 6.63 -27.48 8.18
CA HIS A 196 6.35 -27.16 6.79
C HIS A 196 5.29 -28.09 6.20
N GLU A 197 5.45 -29.40 6.39
CA GLU A 197 4.50 -30.40 5.92
C GLU A 197 3.14 -30.27 6.62
N TYR A 198 3.14 -30.03 7.94
CA TYR A 198 1.92 -29.74 8.70
C TYR A 198 1.20 -28.51 8.13
N GLY A 199 1.93 -27.40 7.92
CA GLY A 199 1.36 -26.17 7.36
C GLY A 199 0.77 -26.37 5.96
N LYS A 200 1.45 -27.16 5.11
CA LYS A 200 0.96 -27.49 3.77
C LYS A 200 -0.31 -28.33 3.82
N ALA A 201 -0.31 -29.41 4.60
CA ALA A 201 -1.48 -30.29 4.74
C ALA A 201 -2.68 -29.56 5.35
N PHE A 202 -2.44 -28.68 6.33
CA PHE A 202 -3.48 -27.85 6.93
C PHE A 202 -4.08 -26.86 5.93
N ALA A 203 -3.24 -26.18 5.14
CA ALA A 203 -3.72 -25.26 4.11
C ALA A 203 -4.54 -25.97 3.03
N GLU A 204 -4.12 -27.16 2.58
CA GLU A 204 -4.89 -27.95 1.61
C GLU A 204 -6.27 -28.34 2.16
N ARG A 205 -6.37 -28.72 3.43
CA ARG A 205 -7.68 -29.02 4.06
C ARG A 205 -8.61 -27.83 4.12
N ILE A 206 -8.06 -26.65 4.48
CA ILE A 206 -8.84 -25.41 4.46
C ILE A 206 -9.30 -25.11 3.03
N LYS A 207 -8.43 -25.27 2.02
CA LYS A 207 -8.84 -25.10 0.62
C LYS A 207 -9.95 -26.06 0.23
N THR A 208 -9.85 -27.34 0.60
CA THR A 208 -10.90 -28.33 0.34
C THR A 208 -12.22 -27.93 0.99
N GLY A 209 -12.20 -27.46 2.24
CA GLY A 209 -13.42 -27.00 2.94
C GLY A 209 -14.06 -25.75 2.34
N LEU A 210 -13.32 -25.00 1.52
CA LEU A 210 -13.77 -23.78 0.85
C LEU A 210 -14.10 -23.99 -0.63
N ALA A 211 -13.88 -25.19 -1.18
CA ALA A 211 -13.94 -25.46 -2.62
C ALA A 211 -15.29 -25.09 -3.25
N ASP A 212 -16.37 -25.25 -2.51
CA ASP A 212 -17.74 -24.99 -2.98
C ASP A 212 -18.21 -23.54 -2.76
N PHE A 213 -17.37 -22.68 -2.17
CA PHE A 213 -17.77 -21.31 -1.86
C PHE A 213 -17.72 -20.41 -3.09
N SER A 214 -18.81 -19.67 -3.32
CA SER A 214 -18.83 -18.65 -4.39
C SER A 214 -17.71 -17.63 -4.17
N GLY A 215 -16.92 -17.38 -5.22
CA GLY A 215 -15.79 -16.46 -5.21
C GLY A 215 -14.47 -17.06 -4.70
N PHE A 216 -14.43 -18.32 -4.28
CA PHE A 216 -13.18 -19.02 -3.93
C PHE A 216 -12.36 -19.39 -5.17
N LYS A 217 -11.05 -19.10 -5.19
CA LYS A 217 -10.12 -19.58 -6.23
C LYS A 217 -8.80 -20.02 -5.60
N THR A 218 -8.31 -21.18 -6.01
CA THR A 218 -7.06 -21.77 -5.51
C THR A 218 -5.90 -21.42 -6.46
N ASN A 219 -5.08 -20.39 -6.16
CA ASN A 219 -3.70 -20.09 -6.69
C ASN A 219 -3.24 -18.71 -6.11
N SER A 220 -1.98 -18.35 -5.82
CA SER A 220 -0.63 -18.92 -6.00
C SER A 220 0.32 -18.49 -4.85
N ASN A 221 1.35 -19.29 -4.54
CA ASN A 221 2.39 -18.92 -3.57
C ASN A 221 3.31 -17.83 -4.13
N THR A 222 3.41 -16.73 -3.37
CA THR A 222 4.57 -15.81 -3.25
C THR A 222 5.33 -15.45 -4.53
N SER A 223 4.98 -14.32 -5.14
CA SER A 223 5.84 -13.13 -5.34
C SER A 223 5.41 -12.37 -6.61
N HIS A 224 4.89 -11.15 -6.42
CA HIS A 224 4.58 -10.15 -7.45
C HIS A 224 3.61 -10.56 -8.57
N SER A 225 2.29 -10.42 -8.35
CA SER A 225 1.39 -9.83 -9.36
C SER A 225 -0.04 -9.71 -8.82
N ALA A 226 -0.73 -8.69 -9.32
CA ALA A 226 -2.13 -8.40 -9.03
C ALA A 226 -3.03 -9.51 -9.61
N GLU A 227 -3.55 -10.40 -8.76
CA GLU A 227 -4.72 -11.21 -9.10
C GLU A 227 -5.87 -10.84 -8.16
N PRO A 228 -7.10 -10.67 -8.67
CA PRO A 228 -8.25 -10.27 -7.86
C PRO A 228 -8.73 -11.38 -6.92
N ASN A 229 -8.19 -12.59 -6.94
CA ASN A 229 -8.70 -13.79 -6.28
C ASN A 229 -8.49 -13.81 -4.74
N PRO A 230 -9.25 -14.62 -3.96
CA PRO A 230 -8.92 -14.91 -2.56
C PRO A 230 -7.59 -15.64 -2.43
N ILE A 231 -6.57 -14.83 -2.19
CA ILE A 231 -5.22 -15.32 -1.90
C ILE A 231 -5.22 -15.86 -0.48
N LEU A 232 -4.98 -17.16 -0.33
CA LEU A 232 -4.69 -17.79 0.96
C LEU A 232 -3.22 -17.57 1.31
N SER A 233 -2.90 -16.57 2.13
CA SER A 233 -1.54 -16.37 2.62
C SER A 233 -1.40 -16.90 4.05
N ILE A 234 -0.57 -17.94 4.21
CA ILE A 234 -0.15 -18.45 5.52
C ILE A 234 0.98 -17.56 6.01
N ASN A 235 0.73 -16.75 7.03
CA ASN A 235 1.77 -15.92 7.60
C ASN A 235 2.22 -16.52 8.94
N LYS A 236 3.45 -17.06 8.96
CA LYS A 236 4.11 -17.61 10.16
C LYS A 236 4.69 -16.45 10.99
N GLY A 237 3.82 -15.60 11.52
CA GLY A 237 4.23 -14.40 12.26
C GLY A 237 3.31 -14.16 13.45
N GLY A 238 3.85 -14.34 14.65
CA GLY A 238 3.13 -14.02 15.90
C GLY A 238 3.36 -14.95 17.07
N ALA A 239 4.58 -15.50 17.25
CA ALA A 239 4.96 -16.09 18.53
C ALA A 239 5.41 -14.98 19.50
N SER A 240 4.46 -14.16 19.95
CA SER A 240 4.69 -13.26 21.09
C SER A 240 3.43 -13.05 21.90
N ARG A 241 2.75 -14.15 22.23
CA ARG A 241 1.87 -14.18 23.40
C ARG A 241 2.56 -15.08 24.42
N TYR A 242 3.24 -14.46 25.36
CA TYR A 242 3.79 -15.15 26.51
C TYR A 242 2.64 -15.54 27.43
N LEU A 243 2.59 -16.79 27.86
CA LEU A 243 1.70 -17.21 28.93
C LEU A 243 2.17 -16.48 30.18
N ARG A 244 1.29 -15.81 30.92
CA ARG A 244 1.68 -15.03 32.09
C ARG A 244 0.93 -15.54 33.31
N ASN A 245 1.66 -15.71 34.40
CA ASN A 245 1.05 -15.94 35.70
C ASN A 245 0.32 -14.65 36.08
N THR A 246 -0.96 -14.74 36.45
CA THR A 246 -1.82 -13.58 36.69
C THR A 246 -1.54 -12.86 37.99
N GLU A 247 -0.94 -13.53 38.97
CA GLU A 247 -0.62 -12.96 40.29
C GLU A 247 0.74 -12.24 40.26
N THR A 248 1.70 -12.80 39.54
CA THR A 248 3.09 -12.30 39.47
C THR A 248 3.41 -11.56 38.17
N ASN A 249 2.50 -11.59 37.19
CA ASN A 249 2.69 -11.09 35.83
C ASN A 249 3.92 -11.68 35.11
N SER A 250 4.49 -12.76 35.65
CA SER A 250 5.70 -13.40 35.15
C SER A 250 5.41 -14.25 33.92
N ILE A 251 6.37 -14.30 32.99
CA ILE A 251 6.25 -15.12 31.78
C ILE A 251 6.42 -16.60 32.16
N LEU A 252 5.39 -17.39 31.90
CA LEU A 252 5.37 -18.83 31.98
C LEU A 252 5.90 -19.40 30.65
N SER A 253 7.12 -19.91 30.68
CA SER A 253 7.75 -20.62 29.57
C SER A 253 7.60 -22.14 29.75
N LEU A 254 6.99 -22.83 28.79
CA LEU A 254 7.01 -24.30 28.73
C LEU A 254 8.32 -24.77 28.09
N ARG A 255 9.36 -24.93 28.92
CA ARG A 255 10.68 -25.38 28.46
C ARG A 255 10.57 -26.75 27.79
N GLY A 256 11.12 -26.90 26.58
CA GLY A 256 11.04 -28.14 25.81
C GLY A 256 9.84 -28.22 24.87
N TYR A 257 9.09 -27.13 24.67
CA TYR A 257 7.92 -27.07 23.78
C TYR A 257 7.89 -25.78 22.95
N THR A 258 7.51 -25.90 21.68
CA THR A 258 7.34 -24.79 20.73
C THR A 258 5.87 -24.59 20.37
N PHE A 259 5.42 -23.34 20.37
CA PHE A 259 4.06 -22.95 19.99
C PHE A 259 4.01 -22.52 18.51
N TYR A 260 3.12 -23.15 17.73
CA TYR A 260 2.88 -22.79 16.34
C TYR A 260 1.49 -22.20 16.18
N GLY A 261 1.44 -20.93 15.74
CA GLY A 261 0.22 -20.24 15.34
C GLY A 261 0.18 -20.05 13.83
N ALA A 262 -0.97 -20.35 13.22
CA ALA A 262 -1.22 -20.08 11.81
C ALA A 262 -2.30 -19.01 11.65
N GLN A 263 -2.09 -18.11 10.69
CA GLN A 263 -3.13 -17.21 10.22
C GLN A 263 -3.20 -17.27 8.70
N LEU A 264 -4.42 -17.21 8.20
CA LEU A 264 -4.72 -17.23 6.78
C LEU A 264 -5.30 -15.87 6.43
N THR A 265 -4.61 -15.11 5.59
CA THR A 265 -5.18 -13.87 5.04
C THR A 265 -5.97 -14.20 3.80
N PHE A 266 -7.09 -13.50 3.56
CA PHE A 266 -7.92 -13.60 2.37
C PHE A 266 -8.14 -12.21 1.77
N PHE A 267 -8.20 -12.13 0.43
CA PHE A 267 -8.62 -10.96 -0.33
C PHE A 267 -9.79 -11.32 -1.25
N CYS A 268 -11.02 -10.96 -0.90
CA CYS A 268 -12.20 -11.64 -1.41
C CYS A 268 -13.37 -10.71 -1.74
N THR A 269 -14.43 -11.31 -2.29
CA THR A 269 -15.74 -10.68 -2.42
C THR A 269 -16.47 -10.63 -1.07
N LYS A 270 -17.52 -9.80 -1.00
CA LYS A 270 -18.42 -9.75 0.15
C LYS A 270 -19.10 -11.09 0.42
N GLU A 271 -19.60 -11.73 -0.64
CA GLU A 271 -20.31 -13.01 -0.55
C GLU A 271 -19.41 -14.12 0.00
N PHE A 272 -18.16 -14.21 -0.46
CA PHE A 272 -17.19 -15.18 0.07
C PHE A 272 -16.91 -14.94 1.56
N TYR A 273 -16.71 -13.67 1.94
CA TYR A 273 -16.51 -13.31 3.35
C TYR A 273 -17.69 -13.77 4.23
N GLU A 274 -18.93 -13.51 3.79
CA GLU A 274 -20.14 -13.89 4.52
C GLU A 274 -20.32 -15.42 4.63
N GLN A 275 -19.91 -16.18 3.61
CA GLN A 275 -19.86 -17.65 3.67
C GLN A 275 -18.82 -18.13 4.69
N VAL A 276 -17.60 -17.56 4.66
CA VAL A 276 -16.51 -17.89 5.60
C VAL A 276 -16.89 -17.58 7.05
N GLN A 277 -17.61 -16.50 7.32
CA GLN A 277 -18.07 -16.17 8.67
C GLN A 277 -18.98 -17.23 9.30
N LYS A 278 -19.70 -18.00 8.47
CA LYS A 278 -20.66 -19.01 8.90
C LYS A 278 -20.08 -20.43 8.84
N HIS A 279 -18.88 -20.58 8.30
CA HIS A 279 -18.26 -21.89 8.09
C HIS A 279 -17.60 -22.41 9.38
N ASP A 280 -17.83 -23.68 9.69
CA ASP A 280 -17.10 -24.38 10.74
C ASP A 280 -15.83 -25.00 10.17
N PHE A 281 -14.68 -24.38 10.50
CA PHE A 281 -13.36 -24.86 10.10
C PHE A 281 -12.82 -25.97 10.99
N SER A 282 -13.53 -26.37 12.06
CA SER A 282 -13.09 -27.40 13.00
C SER A 282 -12.68 -28.72 12.32
N PRO A 283 -13.39 -29.23 11.29
CA PRO A 283 -12.98 -30.45 10.57
C PRO A 283 -11.64 -30.34 9.83
N ALA A 284 -11.25 -29.12 9.41
CA ALA A 284 -9.99 -28.87 8.73
C ALA A 284 -8.79 -28.83 9.70
N PHE A 285 -9.03 -28.63 10.99
CA PHE A 285 -7.99 -28.59 12.01
C PHE A 285 -7.65 -29.98 12.53
N ILE A 286 -6.43 -30.42 12.23
CA ILE A 286 -5.83 -31.55 12.95
C ILE A 286 -5.03 -30.98 14.12
N ARG A 287 -5.37 -31.42 15.33
CA ARG A 287 -4.44 -31.29 16.46
C ARG A 287 -3.24 -32.21 16.20
N ALA A 288 -2.15 -31.64 15.69
CA ALA A 288 -0.83 -32.23 15.82
C ALA A 288 -0.20 -31.74 17.12
N GLY A 289 0.60 -32.58 17.78
CA GLY A 289 1.20 -32.28 19.07
C GLY A 289 0.34 -32.68 20.27
N VAL A 290 0.55 -32.00 21.41
CA VAL A 290 -0.01 -32.41 22.71
C VAL A 290 -1.50 -32.02 22.82
N SER A 291 -2.34 -32.93 23.32
CA SER A 291 -3.78 -32.67 23.49
C SER A 291 -4.04 -31.50 24.44
N LYS A 292 -5.20 -30.85 24.32
CA LYS A 292 -5.60 -29.72 25.18
C LYS A 292 -5.46 -30.06 26.67
N GLU A 293 -5.96 -31.23 27.06
CA GLU A 293 -5.91 -31.76 28.43
C GLU A 293 -4.48 -32.07 28.89
N ASN A 294 -3.65 -32.60 27.99
CA ASN A 294 -2.26 -32.87 28.31
C ASN A 294 -1.45 -31.56 28.47
N ILE A 295 -1.72 -30.51 27.68
CA ILE A 295 -1.07 -29.21 27.87
C ILE A 295 -1.54 -28.56 29.18
N LYS A 296 -2.84 -28.60 29.50
CA LYS A 296 -3.36 -28.14 30.80
C LYS A 296 -2.66 -28.86 31.96
N SER A 297 -2.48 -30.18 31.83
CA SER A 297 -1.81 -31.00 32.85
C SER A 297 -0.32 -30.62 33.02
N LEU A 298 0.42 -30.44 31.92
CA LEU A 298 1.83 -29.99 31.94
C LEU A 298 1.98 -28.60 32.57
N ILE A 299 1.05 -27.69 32.28
CA ILE A 299 1.04 -26.34 32.85
C ILE A 299 0.75 -26.40 34.34
N ARG A 300 -0.24 -27.19 34.79
CA ARG A 300 -0.55 -27.41 36.22
C ARG A 300 0.65 -27.99 36.98
N GLU A 301 1.33 -28.97 36.41
CA GLU A 301 2.55 -29.56 36.99
C GLU A 301 3.66 -28.51 37.17
N LYS A 302 3.83 -27.58 36.21
CA LYS A 302 4.86 -26.54 36.27
C LYS A 302 4.55 -25.38 37.21
N ILE A 303 3.27 -25.09 37.44
CA ILE A 303 2.81 -23.93 38.23
C ILE A 303 2.60 -24.30 39.72
N GLY A 304 2.47 -25.60 40.02
CA GLY A 304 2.23 -26.09 41.38
C GLY A 304 0.77 -25.93 41.83
N SER A 305 0.41 -26.60 42.92
CA SER A 305 -0.97 -26.70 43.45
C SER A 305 -1.53 -25.42 44.07
N ASP A 306 -0.71 -24.38 44.24
CA ASP A 306 -1.07 -23.18 45.01
C ASP A 306 -1.72 -22.07 44.16
N ASN A 307 -1.86 -22.25 42.85
CA ASN A 307 -2.50 -21.28 41.95
C ASN A 307 -3.98 -21.61 41.70
N ASN A 308 -4.85 -20.60 41.77
CA ASN A 308 -6.29 -20.74 41.56
C ASN A 308 -6.63 -21.36 40.19
N GLU A 309 -7.22 -22.57 40.20
CA GLU A 309 -7.52 -23.40 39.02
C GLU A 309 -8.39 -22.66 37.98
N VAL A 310 -9.31 -21.81 38.45
CA VAL A 310 -10.21 -20.98 37.64
C VAL A 310 -9.46 -19.96 36.78
N THR A 311 -8.39 -19.36 37.32
CA THR A 311 -7.60 -18.33 36.63
C THR A 311 -6.70 -18.95 35.57
N LEU A 312 -6.20 -20.16 35.85
CA LEU A 312 -5.39 -20.93 34.91
C LEU A 312 -6.21 -21.32 33.68
N ASP A 313 -7.43 -21.82 33.87
CA ASP A 313 -8.31 -22.23 32.78
C ASP A 313 -8.68 -21.04 31.89
N ALA A 314 -9.04 -19.88 32.46
CA ALA A 314 -9.34 -18.68 31.68
C ALA A 314 -8.15 -18.18 30.83
N VAL A 315 -6.93 -18.18 31.39
CA VAL A 315 -5.71 -17.81 30.67
C VAL A 315 -5.38 -18.84 29.59
N PHE A 316 -5.54 -20.12 29.89
CA PHE A 316 -5.30 -21.21 28.96
C PHE A 316 -6.25 -21.15 27.75
N GLU A 317 -7.54 -20.98 27.97
CA GLU A 317 -8.54 -20.84 26.89
C GLU A 317 -8.28 -19.59 26.02
N SER A 318 -7.73 -18.52 26.60
CA SER A 318 -7.38 -17.30 25.85
C SER A 318 -6.18 -17.47 24.89
N MET A 319 -5.28 -18.41 25.21
CA MET A 319 -4.05 -18.66 24.44
C MET A 319 -4.15 -19.87 23.51
N PHE A 320 -5.01 -20.83 23.86
CA PHE A 320 -5.33 -22.00 23.04
C PHE A 320 -6.82 -22.00 22.68
N PRO A 321 -7.30 -20.98 21.95
CA PRO A 321 -8.69 -20.95 21.53
C PRO A 321 -9.00 -22.21 20.73
N ALA A 322 -10.06 -22.92 21.11
CA ALA A 322 -10.49 -24.12 20.39
C ALA A 322 -11.07 -23.78 19.02
N ASN A 323 -11.53 -22.55 18.84
CA ASN A 323 -12.28 -22.11 17.67
C ASN A 323 -11.41 -21.24 16.77
N PHE A 324 -11.64 -21.39 15.47
CA PHE A 324 -11.17 -20.43 14.50
C PHE A 324 -11.81 -19.07 14.74
N LYS A 325 -11.05 -18.00 14.54
CA LYS A 325 -11.55 -16.63 14.67
C LYS A 325 -11.38 -15.88 13.37
N VAL A 326 -12.49 -15.51 12.74
CA VAL A 326 -12.51 -14.53 11.65
C VAL A 326 -12.16 -13.16 12.24
N GLY A 327 -11.07 -12.58 11.76
CA GLY A 327 -10.57 -11.28 12.17
C GLY A 327 -11.41 -10.12 11.64
N HIS A 328 -11.01 -8.89 11.97
CA HIS A 328 -11.69 -7.71 11.48
C HIS A 328 -11.66 -7.65 9.95
N ARG A 329 -12.82 -7.29 9.38
CA ARG A 329 -12.99 -7.01 7.97
C ARG A 329 -12.38 -5.66 7.65
N TYR A 330 -11.43 -5.64 6.74
CA TYR A 330 -11.01 -4.43 6.04
C TYR A 330 -11.77 -4.38 4.72
N GLU A 331 -12.42 -3.27 4.46
CA GLU A 331 -13.08 -2.99 3.18
C GLU A 331 -12.26 -1.93 2.46
N GLN A 332 -11.88 -2.22 1.22
CA GLN A 332 -11.10 -1.34 0.39
C GLN A 332 -11.89 -0.06 0.14
N LYS A 333 -11.24 1.06 0.43
CA LYS A 333 -11.74 2.39 0.10
C LYS A 333 -11.16 2.82 -1.24
N TYR A 334 -12.00 3.43 -2.05
CA TYR A 334 -11.67 3.97 -3.35
C TYR A 334 -11.50 5.48 -3.25
N GLU A 335 -10.49 5.99 -3.96
CA GLU A 335 -10.14 7.40 -3.96
C GLU A 335 -10.59 8.07 -5.26
N LEU A 336 -11.28 9.20 -5.13
CA LEU A 336 -11.55 10.14 -6.22
C LEU A 336 -11.02 11.51 -5.78
N ARG A 337 -10.23 12.14 -6.64
CA ARG A 337 -9.77 13.53 -6.45
C ARG A 337 -10.32 14.39 -7.57
N TYR A 338 -10.89 15.52 -7.21
CA TYR A 338 -11.49 16.44 -8.18
C TYR A 338 -11.27 17.88 -7.75
N PHE A 339 -11.27 18.78 -8.72
CA PHE A 339 -11.34 20.21 -8.48
C PHE A 339 -12.77 20.67 -8.62
N GLU A 340 -13.20 21.57 -7.74
CA GLU A 340 -14.53 22.16 -7.76
C GLU A 340 -14.42 23.69 -7.81
N LEU A 341 -15.18 24.32 -8.69
CA LEU A 341 -15.24 25.78 -8.79
C LEU A 341 -15.76 26.39 -7.48
N VAL A 342 -15.04 27.39 -6.96
CA VAL A 342 -15.49 28.17 -5.80
C VAL A 342 -16.36 29.31 -6.33
N GLU A 343 -17.65 29.31 -6.01
CA GLU A 343 -18.58 30.31 -6.58
C GLU A 343 -18.53 31.68 -5.90
N ASP A 344 -17.92 31.82 -4.73
CA ASP A 344 -17.80 33.09 -4.02
C ASP A 344 -16.50 33.15 -3.18
N LEU A 345 -15.73 34.23 -3.30
CA LEU A 345 -14.70 34.65 -2.33
C LEU A 345 -15.05 36.01 -1.74
#